data_AF-A5KT33-F1
#
_entry.id   AF-A5KT33-F1
#
_cell.length_a   1.000
_cell.length_b   1.000
_cell.length_c   1.000
_cell.angle_alpha   90.00
_cell.angle_beta   90.00
_cell.angle_gamma   90.00
#
_symmetry.space_group_name_H-M   'P 1'
#
loop_
_entity.id
_entity.type
_entity.pdbx_description
1 polymer ?
#
loop_
_entity_poly.entity_id
_entity_poly.type
_entity_poly.pdbx_seq_one_letter_code
_entity_poly.pdbx_strand_id
1 'polypeptide(L)' 'MASEGKTFTPEQLAWLNMMKTHIAQSIAIDKDSFDHTPFAEHGGLYGAHKVFDGQLDSVIKSLNKELVEV' A
#
# COMPACT_ATOMS: atom_id res chain seq x y z
N MET A 1 5.52 6.49 26.39
CA MET A 1 4.29 6.27 25.59
C MET A 1 4.76 5.61 24.31
N ALA A 2 4.66 4.28 24.23
CA ALA A 2 5.12 3.55 23.05
C ALA A 2 4.15 3.88 21.92
N SER A 3 4.63 4.59 20.89
CA SER A 3 3.99 4.57 19.59
C SER A 3 3.79 3.10 19.24
N GLU A 4 2.55 2.66 19.09
CA GLU A 4 2.22 1.34 18.54
C GLU A 4 2.70 1.33 17.08
N GLY A 5 4.01 1.24 16.89
CA GLY A 5 4.65 1.08 15.61
C GLY A 5 4.23 -0.29 15.11
N LYS A 6 3.15 -0.32 14.33
CA LYS A 6 2.69 -1.50 13.59
C LYS A 6 3.92 -2.10 12.90
N THR A 7 4.40 -3.22 13.44
CA THR A 7 5.54 -3.91 12.88
C THR A 7 5.02 -4.63 11.66
N PHE A 8 5.22 -4.03 10.49
CA PHE A 8 4.82 -4.65 9.24
C PHE A 8 5.65 -5.91 9.01
N THR A 9 5.00 -6.97 8.52
CA THR A 9 5.72 -8.17 8.07
C THR A 9 6.61 -7.82 6.88
N PRO A 10 7.65 -8.61 6.55
CA PRO A 10 8.48 -8.39 5.37
C PRO A 10 7.66 -8.28 4.08
N GLU A 11 6.57 -9.04 3.99
CA GLU A 11 5.62 -8.99 2.87
C GLU A 11 4.85 -7.66 2.84
N GLN A 12 4.28 -7.24 3.97
CA GLN A 12 3.62 -5.93 4.07
C GLN A 12 4.58 -4.78 3.72
N LEU A 13 5.84 -4.83 4.17
CA LEU A 13 6.85 -3.84 3.85
C LEU A 13 7.17 -3.79 2.35
N ALA A 14 7.25 -4.93 1.67
CA ALA A 14 7.45 -4.98 0.23
C ALA A 14 6.30 -4.28 -0.51
N TRP A 15 5.05 -4.57 -0.11
CA TRP A 15 3.86 -3.91 -0.64
C TRP A 15 3.88 -2.40 -0.39
N LEU A 16 4.18 -1.95 0.84
CA LEU A 16 4.26 -0.52 1.17
C LEU A 16 5.32 0.19 0.33
N ASN A 17 6.47 -0.45 0.08
CA ASN A 17 7.52 0.13 -0.76
C ASN A 17 7.07 0.28 -2.21
N MET A 18 6.40 -0.75 -2.77
CA MET A 18 5.81 -0.66 -4.12
C MET A 18 4.77 0.46 -4.21
N MET A 19 3.87 0.55 -3.23
CA MET A 19 2.86 1.63 -3.17
C MET A 19 3.51 3.00 -3.10
N LYS A 20 4.52 3.16 -2.24
CA LYS A 20 5.29 4.41 -2.13
C LYS A 20 5.94 4.80 -3.47
N THR A 21 6.56 3.85 -4.18
CA THR A 21 7.15 4.10 -5.49
C THR A 21 6.09 4.52 -6.50
N HIS A 22 4.94 3.85 -6.54
CA HIS A 22 3.84 4.21 -7.43
C HIS A 22 3.31 5.63 -7.15
N ILE A 23 3.08 5.97 -5.87
CA ILE A 23 2.62 7.31 -5.47
C ILE A 23 3.63 8.38 -5.87
N ALA A 24 4.93 8.11 -5.71
CA ALA A 24 5.98 9.04 -6.15
C ALA A 24 5.97 9.32 -7.66
N GLN A 25 5.37 8.45 -8.47
CA GLN A 25 5.24 8.60 -9.93
C GLN A 25 3.87 9.10 -10.36
N SER A 26 2.79 8.64 -9.73
CA SER A 26 1.39 8.87 -10.14
C SER A 26 0.63 9.82 -9.21
N ILE A 27 1.27 10.37 -8.18
CA ILE A 27 0.72 11.34 -7.20
C ILE A 27 -0.33 10.73 -6.27
N ALA A 28 -0.92 9.58 -6.59
CA ALA A 28 -1.76 8.81 -5.69
C ALA A 28 -1.75 7.33 -6.10
N ILE A 29 -2.21 6.46 -5.21
CA ILE A 29 -2.55 5.07 -5.53
C ILE A 29 -4.05 4.84 -5.33
N ASP A 30 -4.68 4.17 -6.28
CA ASP A 30 -6.09 3.78 -6.19
C ASP A 30 -6.23 2.26 -6.37
N LYS A 31 -7.44 1.72 -6.26
CA LYS A 31 -7.65 0.26 -6.38
C LYS A 31 -7.28 -0.26 -7.76
N ASP A 32 -7.51 0.52 -8.81
CA ASP A 32 -7.15 0.18 -10.19
C ASP A 32 -5.63 0.04 -10.38
N SER A 33 -4.82 0.78 -9.59
CA SER A 33 -3.36 0.65 -9.63
C SER A 33 -2.90 -0.79 -9.37
N PHE A 34 -3.68 -1.56 -8.61
CA PHE A 34 -3.36 -2.95 -8.27
C PHE A 34 -3.56 -3.94 -9.42
N ASP A 35 -4.27 -3.55 -10.48
CA ASP A 35 -4.43 -4.35 -11.71
C ASP A 35 -3.22 -4.19 -12.64
N HIS A 36 -2.28 -3.29 -12.34
CA HIS A 36 -1.07 -3.04 -13.12
C HIS A 36 0.19 -3.57 -12.43
N THR A 37 1.25 -3.79 -13.21
CA THR A 37 2.57 -4.18 -12.67
C THR A 37 3.18 -3.04 -11.86
N PRO A 38 3.86 -3.31 -10.74
CA PRO A 38 4.23 -4.64 -10.24
C PRO A 38 3.17 -5.32 -9.34
N PHE A 39 2.07 -4.66 -9.01
CA PHE A 39 1.06 -5.19 -8.08
C PHE A 39 0.35 -6.42 -8.62
N ALA A 40 -0.01 -6.42 -9.92
CA ALA A 40 -0.65 -7.55 -10.57
C ALA A 40 0.18 -8.85 -10.45
N GLU A 41 1.51 -8.75 -10.53
CA GLU A 41 2.43 -9.90 -10.38
C GLU A 41 2.47 -10.44 -8.94
N HIS A 42 2.17 -9.60 -7.96
CA HIS A 42 2.07 -9.97 -6.55
C HIS A 42 0.66 -10.44 -6.14
N GLY A 43 -0.24 -10.71 -7.10
CA GLY A 43 -1.61 -11.14 -6.85
C GLY A 43 -2.65 -10.02 -6.84
N GLY A 44 -2.24 -8.81 -7.26
CA GLY A 44 -3.09 -7.66 -7.48
C GLY A 44 -3.87 -7.21 -6.24
N LEU A 45 -5.07 -6.68 -6.45
CA LEU A 45 -5.90 -6.12 -5.38
C LEU A 45 -6.24 -7.18 -4.32
N TYR A 46 -6.53 -8.40 -4.74
CA TYR A 46 -6.85 -9.51 -3.84
C TYR A 46 -5.64 -9.93 -2.99
N GLY A 47 -4.45 -10.02 -3.59
CA GLY A 47 -3.20 -10.29 -2.89
C GLY A 47 -2.92 -9.25 -1.81
N ALA A 48 -3.04 -7.97 -2.17
CA ALA A 48 -2.90 -6.86 -1.23
C ALA A 48 -3.92 -6.95 -0.08
N HIS A 49 -5.20 -7.21 -0.38
CA HIS A 49 -6.23 -7.37 0.65
C HIS A 49 -5.90 -8.49 1.64
N LYS A 50 -5.34 -9.61 1.16
CA LYS A 50 -4.86 -10.69 2.03
C LYS A 50 -3.68 -10.26 2.90
N VAL A 51 -2.68 -9.60 2.31
CA VAL A 51 -1.46 -9.17 3.01
C VAL A 51 -1.78 -8.20 4.15
N PHE A 52 -2.76 -7.32 3.95
CA PHE A 52 -3.20 -6.34 4.94
C PHE A 52 -4.42 -6.79 5.76
N ASP A 53 -4.84 -8.06 5.67
CA ASP A 53 -5.96 -8.63 6.42
C ASP A 53 -7.24 -7.77 6.34
N GLY A 54 -7.57 -7.33 5.13
CA GLY A 54 -8.72 -6.47 4.87
C GLY A 54 -8.55 -4.99 5.23
N GLN A 55 -7.40 -4.57 5.79
CA GLN A 55 -7.12 -3.17 6.13
C GLN A 55 -6.53 -2.35 4.96
N LEU A 56 -6.49 -2.91 3.75
CA LEU A 56 -5.86 -2.29 2.58
C LEU A 56 -6.39 -0.89 2.29
N ASP A 57 -7.71 -0.68 2.30
CA ASP A 57 -8.34 0.63 2.08
C ASP A 57 -7.82 1.70 3.07
N SER A 58 -7.65 1.33 4.34
CA SER A 58 -7.09 2.24 5.35
C SER A 58 -5.62 2.54 5.07
N VAL A 59 -4.85 1.55 4.61
CA VAL A 59 -3.43 1.72 4.26
C VAL A 59 -3.28 2.65 3.07
N ILE A 60 -4.04 2.43 1.99
CA ILE A 60 -4.06 3.29 0.80
C ILE A 60 -4.41 4.72 1.19
N LYS A 61 -5.46 4.91 1.99
CA LYS A 61 -5.89 6.23 2.44
C LYS A 61 -4.82 6.92 3.28
N SER A 62 -4.19 6.20 4.22
CA SER A 62 -3.10 6.74 5.03
C SER A 62 -1.89 7.11 4.18
N LEU A 63 -1.46 6.24 3.26
CA LEU A 63 -0.32 6.49 2.37
C LEU A 63 -0.56 7.70 1.46
N ASN A 64 -1.72 7.78 0.80
CA ASN A 64 -2.07 8.93 -0.01
C ASN A 64 -2.11 10.21 0.85
N LYS A 65 -2.64 10.14 2.07
CA LYS A 65 -2.65 11.31 2.96
C LYS A 65 -1.26 11.74 3.41
N GLU A 66 -0.38 10.80 3.76
CA GLU A 66 0.96 11.09 4.28
C GLU A 66 1.97 11.47 3.19
N LEU A 67 1.86 10.91 1.98
CA LEU A 67 2.84 11.10 0.91
C LEU A 67 2.47 12.21 -0.09
N VAL A 68 1.19 12.55 -0.20
CA VAL A 68 0.72 13.53 -1.19
C VAL A 68 0.56 14.92 -0.59
N GLU A 69 0.43 15.01 0.74
CA GLU A 69 0.31 16.26 1.52
C GLU A 69 -0.53 17.32 0.79
N VAL A 70 -1.86 17.12 0.75
CA VAL A 70 -2.81 18.16 0.31
C VAL A 70 -3.46 18.85 1.51
#